data_AF-F7V155-F1
#
_entry.id   AF-F7V155-F1
#
_cell.length_a   1.000
_cell.length_b   1.000
_cell.length_c   1.000
_cell.angle_alpha   90.00
_cell.angle_beta   90.00
_cell.angle_gamma   90.00
#
_symmetry.space_group_name_H-M   'P 1'
#
loop_
_entity.id
_entity.type
_entity.pdbx_description
1 polymer ?
#
loop_
_entity_poly.entity_id
_entity_poly.type
_entity_poly.pdbx_seq_one_letter_code
_entity_poly.pdbx_strand_id
1 'polypeptide(L)'
;MAEDAWTPSAPVLIVVGHYGVGKTNLSLNLALDGAARGMDVTLADLDVVNPYFRSSDYTTMLEEAGVRMIAPVMAGTTLDSPSLSGQVTTAIEQAQTRWSHDTSERSIESSRSDSPARTKAPLALSACAELAWWTPSSAFERCPLLIIDAGGDDVGATALGRFARSIKQGAYEMLYVVNRSRNLTQTSEETVAILREIEAKSHLCATAIVNNTHLKQDTDEHVIAQGLPFAQEVADNSGLPLAFTTVPRALFDRKSTLIDPNEGQQMFYPVQVYVRTPWE
;
A
#
# COMPACT_ATOMS: atom_id res chain seq x y z
N MET A 1 1.74 -23.70 1.55
CA MET A 1 0.56 -22.85 1.25
C MET A 1 0.77 -21.47 1.89
N ALA A 2 1.73 -20.73 1.35
CA ALA A 2 2.01 -19.32 1.68
C ALA A 2 2.18 -18.57 0.35
N GLU A 3 1.32 -18.91 -0.62
CA GLU A 3 1.36 -18.40 -1.99
C GLU A 3 0.40 -17.21 -2.20
N ASP A 4 -0.50 -16.94 -1.24
CA ASP A 4 -1.59 -15.98 -1.41
C ASP A 4 -1.44 -14.74 -0.52
N ALA A 5 -0.26 -14.11 -0.51
CA ALA A 5 -0.11 -12.78 0.08
C ALA A 5 -0.08 -11.74 -1.05
N TRP A 6 -0.85 -10.65 -0.91
CA TRP A 6 -0.93 -9.65 -1.98
C TRP A 6 0.46 -9.12 -2.30
N THR A 7 0.78 -9.02 -3.59
CA THR A 7 2.05 -8.51 -4.10
C THR A 7 1.80 -7.33 -5.02
N PRO A 8 2.61 -6.27 -4.95
CA PRO A 8 2.49 -5.16 -5.87
C PRO A 8 2.73 -5.63 -7.31
N SER A 9 1.88 -5.15 -8.22
CA SER A 9 1.96 -5.43 -9.66
C SER A 9 2.90 -4.47 -10.41
N ALA A 10 3.35 -3.41 -9.73
CA ALA A 10 4.15 -2.34 -10.28
C ALA A 10 5.17 -1.79 -9.26
N PRO A 11 6.25 -1.12 -9.72
CA PRO A 11 7.27 -0.57 -8.83
C PRO A 11 6.84 0.68 -8.07
N VAL A 12 5.77 1.34 -8.52
CA VAL A 12 5.19 2.52 -7.88
C VAL A 12 3.78 2.16 -7.43
N LEU A 13 3.59 2.10 -6.12
CA LEU A 13 2.32 1.83 -5.46
C LEU A 13 1.80 3.11 -4.83
N ILE A 14 0.59 3.50 -5.17
CA ILE A 14 -0.05 4.72 -4.67
C ILE A 14 -1.24 4.31 -3.83
N VAL A 15 -1.31 4.80 -2.60
CA VAL A 15 -2.44 4.56 -1.69
C VAL A 15 -3.26 5.85 -1.59
N VAL A 16 -4.50 5.81 -2.07
CA VAL A 16 -5.47 6.93 -2.04
C VAL A 16 -6.81 6.46 -1.48
N GLY A 17 -7.72 7.39 -1.24
CA GLY A 17 -9.01 7.12 -0.57
C GLY A 17 -9.38 8.22 0.39
N HIS A 18 -10.64 8.30 0.78
CA HIS A 18 -11.16 9.43 1.53
C HIS A 18 -10.53 9.60 2.94
N TYR A 19 -10.86 10.68 3.65
CA TYR A 19 -10.26 11.00 4.93
C TYR A 19 -10.47 9.89 5.99
N GLY A 20 -9.33 9.40 6.51
CA GLY A 20 -9.20 8.36 7.52
C GLY A 20 -9.88 7.02 7.23
N VAL A 21 -10.09 6.68 5.96
CA VAL A 21 -10.32 5.27 5.56
C VAL A 21 -9.18 4.32 5.93
N GLY A 22 -8.06 4.83 6.47
CA GLY A 22 -6.95 4.06 7.05
C GLY A 22 -5.72 3.91 6.14
N LYS A 23 -5.57 4.80 5.15
CA LYS A 23 -4.46 4.83 4.18
C LYS A 23 -3.09 4.73 4.84
N THR A 24 -2.74 5.66 5.73
CA THR A 24 -1.43 5.66 6.39
C THR A 24 -1.12 4.36 7.11
N ASN A 25 -2.07 3.79 7.86
CA ASN A 25 -1.86 2.50 8.50
C ASN A 25 -1.64 1.38 7.48
N LEU A 26 -2.38 1.37 6.38
CA LEU A 26 -2.18 0.41 5.30
C LEU A 26 -0.81 0.59 4.64
N SER A 27 -0.40 1.82 4.32
CA SER A 27 0.91 2.16 3.75
C SER A 27 2.06 1.69 4.64
N LEU A 28 1.95 1.81 5.96
CA LEU A 28 2.92 1.29 6.92
C LEU A 28 3.01 -0.24 6.87
N ASN A 29 1.87 -0.95 6.86
CA ASN A 29 1.86 -2.41 6.77
C ASN A 29 2.48 -2.90 5.45
N LEU A 30 2.10 -2.29 4.32
CA LEU A 30 2.64 -2.62 3.00
C LEU A 30 4.16 -2.39 2.94
N ALA A 31 4.66 -1.30 3.54
CA ALA A 31 6.08 -1.00 3.57
C ALA A 31 6.88 -2.01 4.40
N LEU A 32 6.40 -2.32 5.60
CA LEU A 32 7.03 -3.28 6.50
C LEU A 32 7.03 -4.70 5.92
N ASP A 33 5.91 -5.12 5.34
CA ASP A 33 5.80 -6.42 4.68
C ASP A 33 6.71 -6.52 3.45
N GLY A 34 6.78 -5.46 2.63
CA GLY A 34 7.70 -5.39 1.49
C GLY A 34 9.17 -5.51 1.93
N ALA A 35 9.57 -4.78 2.97
CA ALA A 35 10.94 -4.80 3.48
C ALA A 35 11.30 -6.18 4.06
N ALA A 36 10.39 -6.80 4.81
CA ALA A 36 10.58 -8.14 5.33
C ALA A 36 10.63 -9.20 4.22
N ARG A 37 10.04 -8.95 3.04
CA ARG A 37 10.17 -9.78 1.82
C ARG A 37 11.50 -9.57 1.10
N GLY A 38 12.35 -8.66 1.59
CA GLY A 38 13.63 -8.32 0.99
C GLY A 38 13.55 -7.33 -0.18
N MET A 39 12.40 -6.67 -0.38
CA MET A 39 12.26 -5.60 -1.37
C MET A 39 13.05 -4.35 -0.93
N ASP A 40 13.51 -3.56 -1.89
CA ASP A 40 14.07 -2.23 -1.61
C ASP A 40 12.93 -1.21 -1.55
N VAL A 41 12.39 -1.03 -0.35
CA VAL A 41 11.20 -0.22 -0.11
C VAL A 41 11.57 1.22 0.18
N THR A 42 10.88 2.15 -0.50
CA THR A 42 10.85 3.56 -0.16
C THR A 42 9.41 3.97 0.09
N LEU A 43 9.11 4.64 1.22
CA LEU A 43 7.80 5.22 1.51
C LEU A 43 7.90 6.74 1.44
N ALA A 44 7.05 7.33 0.59
CA ALA A 44 6.92 8.77 0.42
C ALA A 44 5.63 9.26 1.07
N ASP A 45 5.77 10.16 2.05
CA ASP A 45 4.65 10.81 2.73
C ASP A 45 4.28 12.11 1.99
N LEU A 46 3.12 12.12 1.32
CA LEU A 46 2.57 13.31 0.68
C LEU A 46 1.37 13.87 1.43
N ASP A 47 0.99 13.35 2.61
CA ASP A 47 -0.15 13.88 3.35
C ASP A 47 0.25 15.12 4.15
N VAL A 48 -0.09 16.29 3.61
CA VAL A 48 0.21 17.59 4.23
C VAL A 48 -0.97 18.17 4.99
N VAL A 49 -2.17 17.61 4.87
CA VAL A 49 -3.37 18.18 5.49
C VAL A 49 -3.59 17.66 6.91
N ASN A 50 -3.22 16.41 7.22
CA ASN A 50 -3.47 15.86 8.55
C ASN A 50 -2.26 16.04 9.49
N PRO A 51 -2.33 16.89 10.54
CA PRO A 51 -1.23 17.04 11.48
C PRO A 51 -1.15 15.92 12.52
N TYR A 52 -2.14 15.00 12.58
CA TYR A 52 -2.27 14.03 13.67
C TYR A 52 -1.85 12.60 13.31
N PHE A 53 -1.77 12.26 12.02
CA PHE A 53 -1.52 10.89 11.57
C PHE A 53 -0.65 10.92 10.31
N ARG A 54 0.68 10.99 10.50
CA ARG A 54 1.63 11.00 9.37
C ARG A 54 2.51 9.77 9.42
N SER A 55 2.81 9.21 8.26
CA SER A 55 3.80 8.13 8.18
C SER A 55 5.19 8.60 8.65
N SER A 56 5.47 9.91 8.53
CA SER A 56 6.67 10.55 9.08
C SER A 56 6.83 10.41 10.60
N ASP A 57 5.75 10.19 11.36
CA ASP A 57 5.85 9.98 12.81
C ASP A 57 6.45 8.60 13.14
N TYR A 58 6.55 7.71 12.14
CA TYR A 58 7.03 6.34 12.25
C TYR A 58 8.38 6.13 11.55
N THR A 59 9.10 7.20 11.19
CA THR A 59 10.37 7.12 10.46
C THR A 59 11.38 6.20 11.12
N THR A 60 11.59 6.29 12.44
CA THR A 60 12.54 5.41 13.15
C THR A 60 12.18 3.93 13.02
N MET A 61 10.90 3.58 13.24
CA MET A 61 10.42 2.20 13.09
C MET A 61 10.64 1.69 11.66
N LEU A 62 10.35 2.52 10.67
CA LEU A 62 10.46 2.17 9.26
C LEU A 62 11.93 2.00 8.85
N GLU A 63 12.80 2.91 9.25
CA GLU A 63 14.24 2.85 8.95
C GLU A 63 14.92 1.65 9.63
N GLU A 64 14.55 1.33 10.88
CA GLU A 64 15.02 0.13 11.59
C GLU A 64 14.59 -1.16 10.88
N ALA A 65 13.43 -1.16 10.23
CA ALA A 65 12.95 -2.25 9.39
C ALA A 65 13.55 -2.27 7.97
N GLY A 66 14.39 -1.29 7.61
CA GLY A 66 15.03 -1.19 6.30
C GLY A 66 14.23 -0.44 5.24
N VAL A 67 13.16 0.27 5.62
CA VAL A 67 12.36 1.12 4.71
C VAL A 67 12.99 2.51 4.64
N ARG A 68 13.25 3.01 3.43
CA ARG A 68 13.71 4.39 3.23
C ARG A 68 12.52 5.36 3.26
N MET A 69 12.68 6.49 3.94
CA MET A 69 11.63 7.51 4.05
C MET A 69 11.91 8.74 3.17
N ILE A 70 10.88 9.23 2.51
CA ILE A 70 10.83 10.56 1.88
C ILE A 70 9.68 11.32 2.54
N ALA A 71 9.99 12.23 3.44
CA ALA A 71 9.00 12.99 4.20
C ALA A 71 9.38 14.48 4.28
N PRO A 72 8.42 15.40 4.47
CA PRO A 72 8.71 16.80 4.71
C PRO A 72 9.56 16.98 5.98
N VAL A 73 10.65 17.75 5.91
CA VAL A 73 11.43 18.12 7.09
C VAL A 73 10.60 19.08 7.95
N MET A 74 10.35 18.74 9.22
CA MET A 74 9.55 19.55 10.15
C MET A 74 10.11 20.98 10.27
N ALA A 75 9.48 21.92 9.56
CA ALA A 75 9.62 23.37 9.74
C ALA A 75 8.44 24.14 9.11
N GLY A 76 7.21 23.64 9.28
CA GLY A 76 5.99 24.41 8.98
C GLY A 76 5.73 24.78 7.50
N THR A 77 6.37 24.11 6.54
CA THR A 77 6.13 24.36 5.11
C THR A 77 5.34 23.21 4.46
N THR A 78 4.12 23.53 4.06
CA THR A 78 3.17 22.76 3.24
C THR A 78 3.87 22.28 1.97
N LEU A 79 4.08 20.96 1.76
CA LEU A 79 4.42 20.17 0.53
C LEU A 79 5.35 20.77 -0.58
N ASP A 80 5.84 21.99 -0.45
CA ASP A 80 6.30 22.84 -1.55
C ASP A 80 7.77 23.17 -1.42
N SER A 81 8.52 22.44 -0.57
CA SER A 81 9.97 22.46 -0.69
C SER A 81 10.36 21.80 -2.02
N PRO A 82 11.06 22.49 -2.93
CA PRO A 82 11.55 21.90 -4.17
C PRO A 82 12.39 20.64 -3.94
N SER A 83 13.01 20.52 -2.76
CA SER A 83 13.77 19.34 -2.34
C SER A 83 12.89 18.10 -2.20
N LEU A 84 11.72 18.19 -1.57
CA LEU A 84 10.83 17.04 -1.39
C LEU A 84 10.29 16.57 -2.75
N SER A 85 9.84 17.52 -3.57
CA SER A 85 9.35 17.21 -4.91
C SER A 85 10.45 16.56 -5.77
N GLY A 86 11.68 17.07 -5.70
CA GLY A 86 12.83 16.45 -6.37
C GLY A 86 13.11 15.01 -5.90
N GLN A 87 13.09 14.77 -4.58
CA GLN A 87 13.31 13.44 -4.02
C GLN A 87 12.25 12.42 -4.49
N VAL A 88 10.97 12.81 -4.47
CA VAL A 88 9.86 11.94 -4.92
C VAL A 88 9.98 11.64 -6.41
N THR A 89 10.24 12.65 -7.26
CA THR A 89 10.45 12.43 -8.70
C THR A 89 11.62 11.48 -8.97
N THR A 90 12.75 11.69 -8.29
CA THR A 90 13.91 10.77 -8.42
C THR A 90 13.57 9.35 -7.97
N ALA A 91 12.82 9.19 -6.88
CA ALA A 91 12.41 7.88 -6.40
C ALA A 91 11.50 7.15 -7.41
N ILE A 92 10.57 7.87 -8.06
CA ILE A 92 9.70 7.31 -9.11
C ILE A 92 10.55 6.79 -10.27
N GLU A 93 11.45 7.62 -10.80
CA GLU A 93 12.31 7.26 -11.94
C GLU A 93 13.23 6.06 -11.61
N GLN A 94 13.79 6.04 -10.41
CA GLN A 94 14.64 4.94 -9.95
C GLN A 94 13.86 3.63 -9.82
N ALA A 95 12.65 3.67 -9.23
CA ALA A 95 11.82 2.50 -9.05
C ALA A 95 11.42 1.90 -10.40
N GLN A 96 10.94 2.73 -11.33
CA GLN A 96 10.56 2.31 -12.67
C GLN A 96 11.74 1.71 -13.46
N THR A 97 12.89 2.39 -13.46
CA THR A 97 14.10 1.94 -14.19
C THR A 97 14.58 0.59 -13.69
N ARG A 98 14.71 0.43 -12.37
CA ARG A 98 15.20 -0.81 -11.75
C ARG A 98 14.23 -1.97 -11.96
N TRP A 99 12.93 -1.71 -11.97
CA TRP A 99 11.91 -2.72 -12.22
C TRP A 99 11.98 -3.30 -13.64
N SER A 100 12.20 -2.44 -14.65
CA SER A 100 12.39 -2.89 -16.03
C SER A 100 13.63 -3.76 -16.21
N HIS A 101 14.73 -3.44 -15.52
CA HIS A 101 15.94 -4.26 -15.54
C HIS A 101 15.70 -5.63 -14.91
N ASP A 102 15.10 -5.68 -13.72
CA ASP A 102 14.83 -6.93 -13.00
C ASP A 102 13.86 -7.84 -13.77
N THR A 103 12.79 -7.28 -14.35
CA THR A 103 11.83 -8.03 -15.19
C THR A 103 12.51 -8.64 -16.43
N SER A 104 13.47 -7.93 -17.02
CA SER A 104 14.23 -8.41 -18.18
C SER A 104 15.19 -9.54 -17.80
N GLU A 105 15.90 -9.43 -16.67
CA GLU A 105 16.81 -10.47 -16.17
C GLU A 105 16.05 -11.75 -15.79
N ARG A 106 14.88 -11.64 -15.14
CA ARG A 106 14.00 -12.79 -14.82
C ARG A 106 13.43 -13.50 -16.03
N SER A 107 13.11 -12.74 -17.08
CA SER A 107 12.63 -13.31 -18.34
C SER A 107 13.73 -14.12 -19.02
N ILE A 108 15.00 -13.71 -18.87
CA ILE A 108 16.16 -14.43 -19.39
C ILE A 108 16.50 -15.64 -18.52
N GLU A 109 16.43 -15.53 -17.19
CA GLU A 109 16.76 -16.61 -16.26
C GLU A 109 15.70 -17.72 -16.26
N SER A 110 14.41 -17.39 -16.38
CA SER A 110 13.34 -18.38 -16.55
C SER A 110 13.42 -19.17 -17.86
N SER A 111 14.10 -18.63 -18.89
CA SER A 111 14.39 -19.33 -20.15
C SER A 111 15.63 -20.25 -20.09
N ARG A 112 16.39 -20.20 -18.98
CA ARG A 112 17.61 -21.00 -18.75
C ARG A 112 17.42 -21.92 -17.54
N SER A 113 16.45 -22.82 -17.59
CA SER A 113 16.37 -23.90 -16.61
C SER A 113 17.39 -25.00 -16.93
N ASP A 114 18.60 -24.89 -16.38
CA ASP A 114 19.32 -26.06 -15.84
C ASP A 114 20.50 -25.67 -14.92
N SER A 115 20.44 -26.21 -13.70
CA SER A 115 21.48 -26.41 -12.67
C SER A 115 21.86 -25.29 -11.67
N PRO A 116 22.30 -25.71 -10.44
CA PRO A 116 22.09 -24.96 -9.22
C PRO A 116 23.33 -24.25 -8.66
N ALA A 117 23.03 -23.34 -7.73
CA ALA A 117 23.86 -22.79 -6.66
C ALA A 117 24.93 -21.75 -7.02
N ARG A 118 24.76 -20.55 -6.46
CA ARG A 118 25.82 -19.83 -5.75
C ARG A 118 25.25 -18.94 -4.65
N THR A 119 25.56 -19.32 -3.43
CA THR A 119 25.28 -18.63 -2.16
C THR A 119 26.06 -17.33 -2.05
N LYS A 120 25.39 -16.26 -1.62
CA LYS A 120 25.95 -15.28 -0.67
C LYS A 120 24.86 -14.94 0.34
N ALA A 121 25.08 -15.30 1.60
CA ALA A 121 24.16 -15.06 2.71
C ALA A 121 23.86 -13.56 2.88
N PRO A 122 22.60 -13.14 3.10
CA PRO A 122 22.30 -11.78 3.53
C PRO A 122 22.64 -11.58 5.00
N LEU A 123 23.05 -10.35 5.33
CA LEU A 123 23.33 -9.87 6.67
C LEU A 123 22.06 -9.90 7.55
N ALA A 124 22.19 -10.53 8.72
CA ALA A 124 21.35 -10.45 9.93
C ALA A 124 19.84 -10.14 9.74
N LEU A 125 19.10 -11.16 9.34
CA LEU A 125 17.63 -11.27 9.33
C LEU A 125 17.00 -11.44 10.75
N SER A 126 17.71 -11.14 11.85
CA SER A 126 17.31 -11.65 13.16
C SER A 126 16.17 -10.89 13.86
N ALA A 127 15.83 -9.68 13.43
CA ALA A 127 14.68 -8.94 13.99
C ALA A 127 13.40 -9.04 13.12
N CYS A 128 13.55 -9.06 11.79
CA CYS A 128 12.40 -9.19 10.86
C CYS A 128 11.87 -10.63 10.75
N ALA A 129 12.69 -11.64 11.02
CA ALA A 129 12.27 -13.05 10.97
C ALA A 129 11.22 -13.41 12.04
N GLU A 130 11.15 -12.69 13.15
CA GLU A 130 10.07 -12.86 14.14
C GLU A 130 8.74 -12.21 13.70
N LEU A 131 8.78 -11.32 12.69
CA LEU A 131 7.62 -10.63 12.12
C LEU A 131 7.11 -11.27 10.83
N ALA A 132 7.95 -12.01 10.09
CA ALA A 132 7.64 -12.57 8.77
C ALA A 132 6.91 -13.93 8.86
N TRP A 133 5.71 -13.99 8.29
CA TRP A 133 4.80 -15.17 8.32
C TRP A 133 4.63 -15.84 6.94
N TRP A 134 5.39 -15.40 5.94
CA TRP A 134 5.51 -16.01 4.61
C TRP A 134 6.89 -16.65 4.43
N THR A 135 7.01 -17.55 3.45
CA THR A 135 8.32 -17.96 2.90
C THR A 135 8.83 -16.90 1.93
N PRO A 136 10.01 -16.30 2.13
CA PRO A 136 10.59 -15.36 1.18
C PRO A 136 10.66 -16.03 -0.19
N SER A 137 9.89 -15.50 -1.15
CA SER A 137 10.12 -15.85 -2.55
C SER A 137 11.30 -15.02 -3.02
N SER A 138 12.34 -15.66 -3.54
CA SER A 138 13.44 -14.96 -4.22
C SER A 138 12.94 -14.11 -5.39
N ALA A 139 11.70 -14.33 -5.84
CA ALA A 139 11.04 -13.53 -6.86
C ALA A 139 10.74 -12.08 -6.46
N PHE A 140 11.03 -11.61 -5.25
CA PHE A 140 10.93 -10.16 -4.96
C PHE A 140 12.15 -9.58 -4.25
N GLU A 141 13.20 -10.39 -4.12
CA GLU A 141 14.42 -9.97 -3.43
C GLU A 141 15.10 -8.84 -4.22
N ARG A 142 15.30 -7.69 -3.57
CA ARG A 142 15.87 -6.45 -4.13
C ARG A 142 15.04 -5.75 -5.21
N CYS A 143 13.81 -6.19 -5.47
CA CYS A 143 12.87 -5.44 -6.30
C CYS A 143 12.65 -4.04 -5.69
N PRO A 144 12.71 -2.96 -6.48
CA PRO A 144 12.34 -1.64 -5.98
C PRO A 144 10.83 -1.59 -5.74
N LEU A 145 10.43 -0.98 -4.62
CA LEU A 145 9.04 -0.62 -4.35
C LEU A 145 8.97 0.79 -3.77
N LEU A 146 8.42 1.73 -4.52
CA LEU A 146 8.05 3.04 -4.03
C LEU A 146 6.58 3.01 -3.64
N ILE A 147 6.29 3.27 -2.37
CA ILE A 147 4.93 3.48 -1.86
C ILE A 147 4.71 4.98 -1.66
N ILE A 148 3.61 5.51 -2.20
CA ILE A 148 3.21 6.90 -2.04
C ILE A 148 1.93 6.94 -1.20
N ASP A 149 2.03 7.43 0.03
CA ASP A 149 0.87 7.70 0.88
C ASP A 149 0.31 9.07 0.50
N ALA A 150 -0.74 9.08 -0.31
CA ALA A 150 -1.38 10.31 -0.77
C ALA A 150 -2.61 10.62 0.12
N GLY A 151 -2.63 11.85 0.64
CA GLY A 151 -3.73 12.36 1.46
C GLY A 151 -5.10 12.18 0.80
N GLY A 152 -6.14 12.08 1.63
CA GLY A 152 -7.48 11.64 1.20
C GLY A 152 -8.48 12.71 0.79
N ASP A 153 -7.99 13.90 0.53
CA ASP A 153 -8.80 15.08 0.21
C ASP A 153 -8.34 15.72 -1.11
N ASP A 154 -9.03 16.78 -1.48
CA ASP A 154 -8.73 17.57 -2.68
C ASP A 154 -7.27 18.03 -2.74
N VAL A 155 -6.67 18.32 -1.59
CA VAL A 155 -5.29 18.80 -1.50
C VAL A 155 -4.32 17.65 -1.75
N GLY A 156 -4.54 16.47 -1.15
CA GLY A 156 -3.75 15.28 -1.39
C GLY A 156 -3.79 14.82 -2.85
N ALA A 157 -4.98 14.83 -3.46
CA ALA A 157 -5.14 14.51 -4.89
C ALA A 157 -4.42 15.51 -5.80
N THR A 158 -4.51 16.81 -5.48
CA THR A 158 -3.80 17.88 -6.23
C THR A 158 -2.29 17.76 -6.07
N ALA A 159 -1.81 17.47 -4.85
CA ALA A 159 -0.40 17.26 -4.58
C ALA A 159 0.16 16.08 -5.38
N LEU A 160 -0.58 14.97 -5.47
CA LEU A 160 -0.23 13.82 -6.30
C LEU A 160 -0.16 14.19 -7.80
N GLY A 161 -1.03 15.08 -8.26
CA GLY A 161 -1.09 15.55 -9.65
C GLY A 161 0.22 16.13 -10.20
N ARG A 162 1.09 16.70 -9.34
CA ARG A 162 2.40 17.22 -9.75
C ARG A 162 3.35 16.12 -10.25
N PHE A 163 3.17 14.89 -9.78
CA PHE A 163 4.00 13.74 -10.13
C PHE A 163 3.42 12.88 -11.24
N ALA A 164 2.19 13.16 -11.68
CA ALA A 164 1.45 12.33 -12.62
C ALA A 164 2.20 12.05 -13.93
N ARG A 165 2.96 13.04 -14.45
CA ARG A 165 3.77 12.85 -15.66
C ARG A 165 4.85 11.79 -15.45
N SER A 166 5.63 11.86 -14.37
CA SER A 166 6.69 10.89 -14.07
C SER A 166 6.10 9.51 -13.75
N ILE A 167 5.01 9.45 -12.98
CA ILE A 167 4.33 8.19 -12.65
C ILE A 167 3.85 7.49 -13.93
N LYS A 168 3.25 8.22 -14.88
CA LYS A 168 2.76 7.68 -16.15
C LYS A 168 3.85 7.23 -17.14
N GLN A 169 5.13 7.49 -16.87
CA GLN A 169 6.22 7.02 -17.74
C GLN A 169 6.52 5.53 -17.56
N GLY A 170 6.05 4.90 -16.48
CA GLY A 170 6.22 3.49 -16.21
C GLY A 170 4.94 2.84 -15.66
N ALA A 171 5.03 1.56 -15.31
CA ALA A 171 3.95 0.87 -14.63
C ALA A 171 3.77 1.44 -13.21
N TYR A 172 2.51 1.64 -12.83
CA TYR A 172 2.13 2.00 -11.47
C TYR A 172 0.85 1.26 -11.08
N GLU A 173 0.65 1.14 -9.78
CA GLU A 173 -0.55 0.62 -9.17
C GLU A 173 -1.12 1.70 -8.24
N MET A 174 -2.44 1.92 -8.29
CA MET A 174 -3.12 2.94 -7.49
C MET A 174 -4.31 2.29 -6.79
N LEU A 175 -4.14 2.04 -5.50
CA LEU A 175 -5.14 1.42 -4.63
C LEU A 175 -6.07 2.49 -4.06
N TYR A 176 -7.36 2.36 -4.35
CA TYR A 176 -8.39 3.17 -3.74
C TYR A 176 -8.97 2.47 -2.51
N VAL A 177 -8.66 3.00 -1.34
CA VAL A 177 -9.03 2.44 -0.04
C VAL A 177 -10.42 2.92 0.36
N VAL A 178 -11.31 1.98 0.64
CA VAL A 178 -12.66 2.23 1.13
C VAL A 178 -12.82 1.69 2.55
N ASN A 179 -13.68 2.32 3.35
CA ASN A 179 -14.02 1.85 4.68
C ASN A 179 -15.49 2.15 4.95
N ARG A 180 -16.33 1.10 5.02
CA ARG A 180 -17.78 1.23 5.21
C ARG A 180 -18.16 1.80 6.58
N SER A 181 -17.30 1.63 7.59
CA SER A 181 -17.53 2.10 8.96
C SER A 181 -17.30 3.61 9.13
N ARG A 182 -16.87 4.32 8.08
CA ARG A 182 -16.72 5.78 8.08
C ARG A 182 -18.00 6.43 7.56
N ASN A 183 -18.63 7.28 8.38
CA ASN A 183 -19.91 7.95 8.12
C ASN A 183 -19.95 8.95 6.95
N LEU A 184 -18.85 9.11 6.19
CA LEU A 184 -18.73 10.16 5.16
C LEU A 184 -19.20 9.72 3.77
N THR A 185 -19.23 8.42 3.48
CA THR A 185 -19.77 7.85 2.24
C THR A 185 -20.73 6.74 2.61
N GLN A 186 -22.02 6.95 2.37
CA GLN A 186 -23.05 6.00 2.79
C GLN A 186 -23.42 5.03 1.66
N THR A 187 -23.15 5.41 0.41
CA THR A 187 -23.42 4.58 -0.77
C THR A 187 -22.17 4.34 -1.62
N SER A 188 -22.22 3.29 -2.44
CA SER A 188 -21.15 2.96 -3.36
C SER A 188 -21.02 4.01 -4.47
N GLU A 189 -22.12 4.63 -4.91
CA GLU A 189 -22.12 5.71 -5.91
C GLU A 189 -21.40 6.97 -5.44
N GLU A 190 -21.64 7.42 -4.19
CA GLU A 190 -20.92 8.54 -3.59
C GLU A 190 -19.41 8.26 -3.54
N THR A 191 -19.06 7.03 -3.16
CA THR A 191 -17.69 6.56 -3.07
C THR A 191 -16.99 6.56 -4.42
N VAL A 192 -17.70 6.13 -5.48
CA VAL A 192 -17.21 6.16 -6.87
C VAL A 192 -17.11 7.59 -7.38
N ALA A 193 -18.03 8.49 -7.02
CA ALA A 193 -17.95 9.90 -7.40
C ALA A 193 -16.67 10.56 -6.84
N ILE A 194 -16.36 10.32 -5.56
CA ILE A 194 -15.12 10.79 -4.93
C ILE A 194 -13.89 10.20 -5.63
N LEU A 195 -13.90 8.91 -5.97
CA LEU A 195 -12.84 8.30 -6.74
C LEU A 195 -12.62 9.05 -8.06
N ARG A 196 -13.67 9.33 -8.83
CA ARG A 196 -13.56 10.06 -10.11
C ARG A 196 -13.04 11.49 -9.94
N GLU A 197 -13.38 12.17 -8.84
CA GLU A 197 -12.80 13.48 -8.52
C GLU A 197 -11.30 13.41 -8.24
N ILE A 198 -10.87 12.40 -7.48
CA ILE A 198 -9.44 12.16 -7.20
C ILE A 198 -8.70 11.85 -8.49
N GLU A 199 -9.25 11.02 -9.37
CA GLU A 199 -8.64 10.72 -10.68
C GLU A 199 -8.52 11.97 -11.55
N ALA A 200 -9.56 12.81 -11.57
CA ALA A 200 -9.56 14.06 -12.33
C ALA A 200 -8.48 15.05 -11.83
N LYS A 201 -8.32 15.19 -10.51
CA LYS A 201 -7.35 16.12 -9.88
C LYS A 201 -5.92 15.60 -9.91
N SER A 202 -5.73 14.31 -9.66
CA SER A 202 -4.40 13.67 -9.69
C SER A 202 -3.91 13.36 -11.10
N HIS A 203 -4.81 13.35 -12.09
CA HIS A 203 -4.53 12.88 -13.45
C HIS A 203 -4.00 11.44 -13.48
N LEU A 204 -4.34 10.60 -12.50
CA LEU A 204 -4.00 9.18 -12.43
C LEU A 204 -5.29 8.38 -12.29
N CYS A 205 -5.26 7.10 -12.68
CA CYS A 205 -6.43 6.23 -12.57
C CYS A 205 -6.19 5.19 -11.48
N ALA A 206 -7.21 4.92 -10.66
CA ALA A 206 -7.14 3.80 -9.74
C ALA A 206 -7.10 2.48 -10.52
N THR A 207 -6.37 1.51 -9.99
CA THR A 207 -6.19 0.18 -10.60
C THR A 207 -6.93 -0.91 -9.83
N ALA A 208 -7.23 -0.68 -8.55
CA ALA A 208 -8.00 -1.61 -7.73
C ALA A 208 -8.63 -0.93 -6.51
N ILE A 209 -9.66 -1.58 -5.96
CA ILE A 209 -10.30 -1.22 -4.69
C ILE A 209 -9.66 -2.04 -3.56
N VAL A 210 -9.47 -1.42 -2.39
CA VAL A 210 -9.10 -2.10 -1.15
C VAL A 210 -10.18 -1.90 -0.12
N ASN A 211 -10.73 -3.00 0.40
CA ASN A 211 -11.64 -2.94 1.54
C ASN A 211 -10.86 -2.86 2.84
N ASN A 212 -10.91 -1.70 3.49
CA ASN A 212 -10.33 -1.47 4.81
C ASN A 212 -11.41 -1.16 5.85
N THR A 213 -12.55 -1.84 5.78
CA THR A 213 -13.62 -1.68 6.76
C THR A 213 -13.16 -2.19 8.14
N HIS A 214 -12.91 -1.26 9.07
CA HIS A 214 -12.44 -1.54 10.42
C HIS A 214 -13.02 -0.53 11.42
N LEU A 215 -13.19 -0.99 12.67
CA LEU A 215 -13.54 -0.19 13.85
C LEU A 215 -12.37 -0.13 14.85
N LYS A 216 -11.14 -0.10 14.33
CA LYS A 216 -9.89 -0.16 15.13
C LYS A 216 -9.90 -1.38 16.05
N GLN A 217 -9.89 -1.18 17.37
CA GLN A 217 -9.84 -2.25 18.37
C GLN A 217 -11.14 -3.07 18.41
N ASP A 218 -12.26 -2.51 17.94
CA ASP A 218 -13.58 -3.17 17.92
C ASP A 218 -13.84 -3.92 16.60
N THR A 219 -12.80 -4.17 15.80
CA THR A 219 -12.95 -4.89 14.52
C THR A 219 -13.07 -6.38 14.77
N ASP A 220 -14.23 -6.95 14.46
CA ASP A 220 -14.51 -8.39 14.50
C ASP A 220 -14.82 -8.95 13.09
N GLU A 221 -15.05 -10.26 13.01
CA GLU A 221 -15.41 -10.94 11.76
C GLU A 221 -16.71 -10.40 11.14
N HIS A 222 -17.65 -9.93 11.97
CA HIS A 222 -18.93 -9.39 11.49
C HIS A 222 -18.75 -8.04 10.80
N VAL A 223 -17.92 -7.16 11.36
CA VAL A 223 -17.55 -5.87 10.75
C VAL A 223 -16.88 -6.08 9.40
N ILE A 224 -15.98 -7.05 9.30
CA ILE A 224 -15.33 -7.41 8.04
C ILE A 224 -16.37 -7.88 7.03
N ALA A 225 -17.22 -8.84 7.40
CA ALA A 225 -18.24 -9.41 6.54
C ALA A 225 -19.25 -8.35 6.05
N GLN A 226 -19.61 -7.36 6.87
CA GLN A 226 -20.47 -6.25 6.48
C GLN A 226 -19.81 -5.29 5.47
N GLY A 227 -18.48 -5.15 5.52
CA GLY A 227 -17.73 -4.31 4.59
C GLY A 227 -17.62 -4.92 3.19
N LEU A 228 -17.71 -6.25 3.09
CA LEU A 228 -17.50 -6.99 1.84
C LEU A 228 -18.50 -6.63 0.73
N PRO A 229 -19.83 -6.69 0.95
CA PRO A 229 -20.79 -6.32 -0.09
C PRO A 229 -20.59 -4.89 -0.58
N PHE A 230 -20.33 -3.95 0.33
CA PHE A 230 -20.09 -2.56 -0.03
C PHE A 230 -18.85 -2.38 -0.90
N ALA A 231 -17.73 -3.01 -0.53
CA ALA A 231 -16.50 -2.90 -1.31
C ALA A 231 -16.63 -3.56 -2.68
N GLN A 232 -17.36 -4.68 -2.77
CA GLN A 232 -17.68 -5.33 -4.03
C GLN A 232 -18.55 -4.43 -4.92
N GLU A 233 -19.57 -3.80 -4.34
CA GLU A 233 -20.45 -2.88 -5.08
C GLU A 233 -19.68 -1.65 -5.61
N VAL A 234 -18.73 -1.11 -4.82
CA VAL A 234 -17.81 -0.05 -5.30
C VAL A 234 -16.91 -0.56 -6.43
N ALA A 235 -16.37 -1.77 -6.32
CA ALA A 235 -15.54 -2.40 -7.34
C ALA A 235 -16.33 -2.55 -8.66
N ASP A 236 -17.53 -3.10 -8.58
CA ASP A 236 -18.43 -3.30 -9.73
C ASP A 236 -18.81 -1.96 -10.38
N ASN A 237 -19.24 -0.97 -9.57
CA ASN A 237 -19.67 0.34 -10.06
C ASN A 237 -18.51 1.19 -10.62
N SER A 238 -17.28 0.97 -10.16
CA SER A 238 -16.08 1.64 -10.70
C SER A 238 -15.47 0.92 -11.90
N GLY A 239 -15.82 -0.35 -12.12
CA GLY A 239 -15.20 -1.23 -13.12
C GLY A 239 -13.77 -1.65 -12.74
N LEU A 240 -13.45 -1.67 -11.45
CA LEU A 240 -12.12 -2.00 -10.92
C LEU A 240 -12.17 -3.32 -10.13
N PRO A 241 -11.10 -4.11 -10.10
CA PRO A 241 -11.04 -5.31 -9.26
C PRO A 241 -10.95 -4.94 -7.77
N LEU A 242 -11.51 -5.81 -6.92
CA LEU A 242 -11.25 -5.78 -5.48
C LEU A 242 -9.92 -6.51 -5.20
N ALA A 243 -8.87 -5.78 -4.82
CA ALA A 243 -7.54 -6.34 -4.63
C ALA A 243 -7.48 -7.26 -3.38
N PHE A 244 -7.91 -6.74 -2.24
CA PHE A 244 -7.96 -7.48 -0.98
C PHE A 244 -8.83 -6.78 0.06
N THR A 245 -9.20 -7.55 1.08
CA THR A 245 -9.80 -7.06 2.32
C THR A 245 -8.80 -7.12 3.45
N THR A 246 -8.57 -6.00 4.13
CA THR A 246 -7.69 -5.97 5.29
C THR A 246 -8.36 -6.63 6.49
N VAL A 247 -7.60 -7.38 7.28
CA VAL A 247 -8.10 -8.02 8.50
C VAL A 247 -7.11 -7.83 9.64
N PRO A 248 -7.55 -7.54 10.88
CA PRO A 248 -6.64 -7.51 12.02
C PRO A 248 -5.84 -8.81 12.13
N ARG A 249 -4.54 -8.70 12.35
CA ARG A 249 -3.63 -9.86 12.43
C ARG A 249 -4.11 -10.93 13.42
N ALA A 250 -4.65 -10.50 14.56
CA ALA A 250 -5.21 -11.39 15.58
C ALA A 250 -6.38 -12.27 15.10
N LEU A 251 -7.15 -11.81 14.10
CA LEU A 251 -8.23 -12.58 13.49
C LEU A 251 -7.70 -13.50 12.38
N PHE A 252 -6.72 -13.04 11.61
CA PHE A 252 -6.08 -13.82 10.56
C PHE A 252 -5.44 -15.11 11.10
N ASP A 253 -4.75 -15.03 12.25
CA ASP A 253 -4.07 -16.17 12.88
C ASP A 253 -5.04 -17.27 13.39
N ARG A 254 -6.33 -16.95 13.56
CA ARG A 254 -7.38 -17.90 14.00
C ARG A 254 -7.97 -18.73 12.84
N LYS A 255 -7.49 -18.51 11.62
CA LYS A 255 -7.47 -19.37 10.40
C LYS A 255 -8.66 -20.26 9.99
N SER A 256 -9.88 -20.17 10.53
CA SER A 256 -10.96 -21.09 10.10
C SER A 256 -12.35 -20.50 9.82
N THR A 257 -12.58 -19.19 9.93
CA THR A 257 -13.95 -18.61 9.87
C THR A 257 -14.15 -17.44 8.92
N LEU A 258 -13.10 -16.89 8.30
CA LEU A 258 -13.25 -15.89 7.26
C LEU A 258 -13.62 -16.59 5.94
N ILE A 259 -14.87 -17.03 5.86
CA ILE A 259 -15.49 -17.55 4.65
C ILE A 259 -16.06 -16.34 3.92
N ASP A 260 -15.66 -16.14 2.66
CA ASP A 260 -16.34 -15.21 1.78
C ASP A 260 -17.83 -15.64 1.70
N PRO A 261 -18.79 -14.81 2.16
CA PRO A 261 -20.20 -15.15 2.08
C PRO A 261 -20.69 -15.39 0.64
N ASN A 262 -19.88 -15.02 -0.37
CA ASN A 262 -20.18 -15.18 -1.79
C ASN A 262 -19.42 -16.33 -2.50
N GLU A 263 -18.70 -17.21 -1.78
CA GLU A 263 -17.89 -18.30 -2.35
C GLU A 263 -16.84 -17.85 -3.41
N GLY A 264 -16.48 -16.56 -3.44
CA GLY A 264 -15.43 -16.02 -4.28
C GLY A 264 -14.04 -16.27 -3.71
N GLN A 265 -13.02 -16.24 -4.57
CA GLN A 265 -11.61 -16.20 -4.12
C GLN A 265 -11.28 -14.80 -3.63
N GLN A 266 -11.71 -14.46 -2.41
CA GLN A 266 -11.33 -13.20 -1.79
C GLN A 266 -9.97 -13.29 -1.10
N MET A 267 -9.10 -12.33 -1.41
CA MET A 267 -7.80 -12.18 -0.75
C MET A 267 -7.92 -11.40 0.55
N PHE A 268 -7.46 -11.98 1.67
CA PHE A 268 -7.37 -11.29 2.95
C PHE A 268 -5.93 -10.85 3.22
N TYR A 269 -5.76 -9.58 3.60
CA TYR A 269 -4.46 -8.99 3.90
C TYR A 269 -4.37 -8.66 5.40
N PRO A 270 -3.53 -9.35 6.18
CA PRO A 270 -3.42 -9.09 7.61
C PRO A 270 -2.79 -7.71 7.88
N VAL A 271 -3.39 -6.94 8.77
CA VAL A 271 -2.90 -5.62 9.18
C VAL A 271 -2.71 -5.55 10.69
N GLN A 272 -1.66 -4.83 11.08
CA GLN A 272 -1.42 -4.37 12.44
C GLN A 272 -1.74 -2.88 12.53
N VAL A 273 -2.37 -2.45 13.63
CA VAL A 273 -2.65 -1.04 13.89
C VAL A 273 -1.41 -0.41 14.52
N TYR A 274 -0.68 0.39 13.74
CA TYR A 274 0.45 1.20 14.21
C TYR A 274 0.01 2.61 14.59
N VAL A 275 -0.93 3.15 13.82
CA VAL A 275 -1.38 4.54 13.94
C VAL A 275 -2.30 4.69 15.16
N ARG A 276 -1.78 5.29 16.22
CA ARG A 276 -2.55 5.61 17.44
C ARG A 276 -3.08 7.02 17.40
N THR A 277 -4.22 7.23 18.06
CA THR A 277 -4.75 8.58 18.23
C THR A 277 -3.98 9.37 19.29
N PRO A 278 -3.88 10.70 19.17
CA PRO A 278 -3.22 11.55 20.17
C PRO A 278 -3.76 11.45 21.61
N TRP A 279 -4.92 10.80 21.79
CA TRP A 279 -5.61 10.62 23.07
C TRP A 279 -5.58 9.18 23.59
N GLU A 280 -4.82 8.29 22.94
CA GLU A 280 -4.43 6.96 23.42
C GLU A 280 -2.99 6.98 23.96
#